data_AF-A0AAW4BNR7-F1
#
_entry.id   AF-A0AAW4BNR7-F1
#
_cell.length_a   1.000
_cell.length_b   1.000
_cell.length_c   1.000
_cell.angle_alpha   90.00
_cell.angle_beta   90.00
_cell.angle_gamma   90.00
#
_symmetry.space_group_name_H-M   'P 1'
#
loop_
_entity.id
_entity.type
_entity.pdbx_description
1 polymer ?
#
loop_
_entity_poly.entity_id
_entity_poly.type
_entity_poly.pdbx_seq_one_letter_code
_entity_poly.pdbx_strand_id
1 'polypeptide(L)'
;VLDDEEAEESLTADMESILGMFLASGAPEKMLKWHYRSRHESLIAVSNQEFYDNKLMIFPSSGINPHARGLSFNYVPNTTYDRGGSRSNVGEATEVAEAVIKHAKTTPNQTLGVVAFSTAQRDAILLEVERLRKANPDLEDFFGEHDEGEDFFVKNLENVQGDERDTIFISTGYGKTNEGR
;
A
#
# COMPACT_ATOMS: atom_id res chain seq x y z
N VAL A 1 -12.02 -21.46 -2.10
CA VAL A 1 -11.98 -19.99 -2.25
C VAL A 1 -13.34 -19.53 -1.76
N LEU A 2 -13.37 -18.94 -0.57
CA LEU A 2 -14.62 -18.42 -0.01
C LEU A 2 -14.95 -17.15 -0.79
N ASP A 3 -16.22 -16.99 -1.13
CA ASP A 3 -16.75 -15.85 -1.88
C ASP A 3 -16.74 -14.60 -0.98
N ASP A 4 -16.45 -13.43 -1.54
CA ASP A 4 -16.24 -12.18 -0.78
C ASP A 4 -17.51 -11.74 0.03
N GLU A 5 -18.69 -12.29 -0.28
CA GLU A 5 -19.92 -12.07 0.48
C GLU A 5 -20.03 -12.93 1.76
N GLU A 6 -19.28 -14.03 1.91
CA GLU A 6 -19.30 -14.87 3.13
C GLU A 6 -18.40 -14.33 4.26
N ALA A 7 -17.51 -13.37 3.97
CA ALA A 7 -16.64 -12.76 4.99
C ALA A 7 -17.40 -11.81 5.93
N GLU A 8 -18.54 -11.24 5.50
CA GLU A 8 -19.34 -10.30 6.29
C GLU A 8 -20.18 -10.97 7.41
N GLU A 9 -20.37 -12.30 7.37
CA GLU A 9 -21.01 -13.09 8.46
C GLU A 9 -20.00 -13.96 9.23
N SER A 10 -18.78 -13.50 9.41
CA SER A 10 -17.86 -14.16 10.34
C SER A 10 -18.38 -13.99 11.78
N LEU A 11 -19.01 -15.04 12.31
CA LEU A 11 -19.40 -15.24 13.73
C LEU A 11 -18.26 -14.97 14.74
N THR A 12 -17.03 -14.75 14.26
CA THR A 12 -15.83 -14.48 15.06
C THR A 12 -15.36 -13.03 15.02
N ALA A 13 -15.94 -12.17 14.17
CA ALA A 13 -15.54 -10.76 14.06
C ALA A 13 -15.76 -9.96 15.36
N ASP A 14 -16.79 -10.34 16.14
CA ASP A 14 -17.10 -9.77 17.45
C ASP A 14 -16.41 -10.50 18.63
N MET A 15 -15.63 -11.55 18.37
CA MET A 15 -14.92 -12.25 19.44
C MET A 15 -13.62 -11.54 19.78
N GLU A 16 -13.39 -11.29 21.09
CA GLU A 16 -12.10 -10.80 21.56
C GLU A 16 -10.97 -11.73 21.12
N SER A 17 -9.91 -11.15 20.54
CA SER A 17 -8.73 -11.93 20.17
C SER A 17 -8.16 -12.65 21.39
N ILE A 18 -7.63 -13.87 21.19
CA ILE A 18 -6.98 -14.63 22.27
C ILE A 18 -5.87 -13.80 22.93
N LEU A 19 -5.10 -13.06 22.13
CA LEU A 19 -4.10 -12.13 22.66
C LEU A 19 -4.73 -11.08 23.59
N GLY A 20 -5.83 -10.45 23.17
CA GLY A 20 -6.58 -9.50 23.97
C GLY A 20 -7.05 -10.07 25.31
N MET A 21 -7.60 -11.30 25.30
CA MET A 21 -8.04 -11.99 26.52
C MET A 21 -6.87 -12.24 27.51
N PHE A 22 -5.69 -12.62 27.00
CA PHE A 22 -4.50 -12.82 27.84
C PHE A 22 -3.97 -11.50 28.42
N LEU A 23 -3.94 -10.43 27.63
CA LEU A 23 -3.55 -9.09 28.09
C LEU A 23 -4.50 -8.60 29.19
N ALA A 24 -5.82 -8.76 28.99
CA ALA A 24 -6.83 -8.42 29.99
C ALA A 24 -6.70 -9.25 31.28
N SER A 25 -6.22 -10.49 31.16
CA SER A 25 -5.93 -11.38 32.30
C SER A 25 -4.61 -11.07 33.01
N GLY A 26 -3.88 -10.03 32.59
CA GLY A 26 -2.61 -9.62 33.21
C GLY A 26 -1.42 -10.49 32.82
N ALA A 27 -1.50 -11.19 31.68
CA ALA A 27 -0.36 -11.94 31.16
C ALA A 27 0.84 -11.00 30.89
N PRO A 28 2.08 -11.47 31.10
CA PRO A 28 3.26 -10.66 30.82
C PRO A 28 3.41 -10.43 29.32
N GLU A 29 3.61 -9.18 28.92
CA GLU A 29 3.91 -8.79 27.54
C GLU A 29 5.33 -8.25 27.39
N LYS A 30 5.87 -8.33 26.18
CA LYS A 30 7.17 -7.72 25.86
C LYS A 30 7.15 -7.14 24.46
N MET A 31 7.34 -5.83 24.37
CA MET A 31 7.44 -5.13 23.10
C MET A 31 8.79 -5.39 22.42
N LEU A 32 8.76 -5.87 21.17
CA LEU A 32 9.92 -5.91 20.30
C LEU A 32 10.21 -4.49 19.82
N LYS A 33 11.36 -3.95 20.20
CA LYS A 33 11.67 -2.53 19.96
C LYS A 33 12.34 -2.27 18.62
N TRP A 34 12.88 -3.28 17.94
CA TRP A 34 13.75 -3.03 16.79
C TRP A 34 12.95 -2.98 15.50
N HIS A 35 12.99 -1.84 14.82
CA HIS A 35 12.43 -1.70 13.48
C HIS A 35 13.53 -1.87 12.43
N TYR A 36 13.40 -2.90 11.60
CA TYR A 36 14.41 -3.28 10.61
C TYR A 36 13.92 -3.19 9.15
N ARG A 37 12.63 -2.92 8.93
CA ARG A 37 12.02 -2.95 7.59
C ARG A 37 12.26 -1.67 6.80
N SER A 38 12.08 -0.52 7.43
CA SER A 38 12.23 0.76 6.72
C SER A 38 13.70 1.14 6.56
N ARG A 39 14.16 1.24 5.31
CA ARG A 39 15.50 1.76 5.00
C ARG A 39 15.69 3.24 5.32
N HIS A 40 14.59 4.00 5.36
CA HIS A 40 14.59 5.43 5.69
C HIS A 40 13.68 5.70 6.88
N GLU A 41 14.16 6.47 7.86
CA GLU A 41 13.44 6.74 9.13
C GLU A 41 12.06 7.39 8.91
N SER A 42 11.94 8.23 7.89
CA SER A 42 10.68 8.93 7.57
C SER A 42 9.51 7.99 7.25
N LEU A 43 9.79 6.75 6.85
CA LEU A 43 8.75 5.75 6.52
C LEU A 43 8.03 5.22 7.77
N ILE A 44 8.70 5.22 8.92
CA ILE A 44 8.14 4.71 10.18
C ILE A 44 7.92 5.82 11.20
N ALA A 45 8.47 7.02 11.00
CA ALA A 45 8.43 8.11 11.97
C ALA A 45 7.01 8.43 12.46
N VAL A 46 6.05 8.60 11.54
CA VAL A 46 4.65 8.86 11.89
C VAL A 46 4.06 7.69 12.68
N SER A 47 4.20 6.46 12.19
CA SER A 47 3.64 5.29 12.88
C SER A 47 4.29 5.05 14.24
N ASN A 48 5.60 5.26 14.38
CA ASN A 48 6.32 5.12 15.65
C ASN A 48 5.78 6.10 16.70
N GLN A 49 5.47 7.33 16.28
CA GLN A 49 4.86 8.34 17.14
C GLN A 49 3.42 7.96 17.51
N GLU A 50 2.57 7.67 16.51
CA GLU A 50 1.12 7.54 16.72
C GLU A 50 0.69 6.20 17.33
N PHE A 51 1.43 5.11 17.07
CA PHE A 51 1.04 3.75 17.50
C PHE A 51 2.00 3.09 18.48
N TYR A 52 3.23 3.62 18.64
CA TYR A 52 4.27 2.98 19.43
C TYR A 52 4.88 3.89 20.50
N ASP A 53 4.34 5.08 20.76
CA ASP A 53 4.85 6.07 21.72
C ASP A 53 6.36 6.36 21.54
N ASN A 54 6.87 6.32 20.31
CA ASN A 54 8.30 6.42 19.99
C ASN A 54 9.20 5.36 20.66
N LYS A 55 8.66 4.19 21.03
CA LYS A 55 9.41 3.11 21.67
C LYS A 55 10.19 2.24 20.67
N LEU A 56 9.95 2.36 19.37
CA LEU A 56 10.75 1.65 18.36
C LEU A 56 12.12 2.32 18.16
N MET A 57 13.15 1.50 18.20
CA MET A 57 14.53 1.80 17.85
C MET A 57 14.70 1.65 16.34
N ILE A 58 15.15 2.71 15.69
CA ILE A 58 15.37 2.80 14.24
C ILE A 58 16.87 2.95 14.00
N PHE A 59 17.41 2.21 13.04
CA PHE A 59 18.79 2.39 12.61
C PHE A 59 18.87 3.58 11.64
N PRO A 60 19.81 4.53 11.85
CA PRO A 60 19.96 5.65 10.93
C PRO A 60 20.39 5.14 9.55
N SER A 61 19.82 5.72 8.49
CA SER A 61 20.20 5.41 7.12
C SER A 61 21.68 5.80 6.89
N SER A 62 22.47 4.85 6.37
CA SER A 62 23.88 5.12 6.03
C SER A 62 23.97 6.05 4.83
N GLY A 63 24.62 7.21 4.99
CA GLY A 63 24.86 8.14 3.88
C GLY A 63 23.72 9.12 3.64
N ILE A 64 23.46 9.99 4.61
CA ILE A 64 22.48 11.08 4.55
C ILE A 64 22.75 11.94 3.30
N ASN A 65 22.10 11.60 2.19
CA ASN A 65 21.71 12.60 1.22
C ASN A 65 20.56 13.36 1.90
N PRO A 66 20.72 14.63 2.29
CA PRO A 66 19.67 15.40 2.95
C PRO A 66 18.40 15.57 2.11
N HIS A 67 18.44 15.18 0.83
CA HIS A 67 17.30 15.13 -0.09
C HIS A 67 16.69 13.74 -0.28
N ALA A 68 17.30 12.66 0.23
CA ALA A 68 16.67 11.35 0.21
C ALA A 68 15.42 11.41 1.08
N ARG A 69 14.25 11.19 0.47
CA ARG A 69 12.96 11.13 1.16
C ARG A 69 12.41 9.74 0.97
N GLY A 70 12.19 9.01 2.06
CA GLY A 70 11.49 7.73 2.02
C GLY A 70 10.00 7.88 1.72
N LEU A 71 9.43 9.07 1.90
CA LEU A 71 8.02 9.36 1.64
C LEU A 71 7.89 10.60 0.76
N SER A 72 7.07 10.50 -0.29
CA SER A 72 6.71 11.62 -1.17
C SER A 72 5.20 11.66 -1.37
N PHE A 73 4.64 12.86 -1.36
CA PHE A 73 3.22 13.08 -1.67
C PHE A 73 3.10 13.69 -3.07
N ASN A 74 2.32 13.04 -3.93
CA ASN A 74 1.99 13.54 -5.26
C ASN A 74 0.52 13.93 -5.32
N TYR A 75 0.23 15.23 -5.39
CA TYR A 75 -1.14 15.72 -5.47
C TYR A 75 -1.58 15.83 -6.93
N VAL A 76 -2.68 15.18 -7.29
CA VAL A 76 -3.24 15.21 -8.65
C VAL A 76 -4.52 16.05 -8.67
N PRO A 77 -4.43 17.38 -8.92
CA PRO A 77 -5.56 18.30 -8.75
C PRO A 77 -6.66 18.14 -9.81
N ASN A 78 -6.32 17.61 -10.98
CA ASN A 78 -7.20 17.56 -12.15
C ASN A 78 -7.92 16.22 -12.27
N THR A 79 -8.31 15.64 -11.15
CA THR A 79 -8.99 14.34 -11.10
C THR A 79 -10.22 14.42 -10.20
N THR A 80 -11.19 13.56 -10.45
CA THR A 80 -12.50 13.62 -9.81
C THR A 80 -12.90 12.26 -9.29
N TYR A 81 -13.39 12.23 -8.07
CA TYR A 81 -13.95 11.04 -7.46
C TYR A 81 -15.41 10.86 -7.87
N ASP A 82 -15.72 9.73 -8.47
CA ASP A 82 -17.08 9.40 -8.90
C ASP A 82 -17.85 8.68 -7.80
N ARG A 83 -18.34 9.46 -6.83
CA ARG A 83 -19.05 8.93 -5.65
C ARG A 83 -20.33 8.15 -6.00
N GLY A 84 -21.02 8.51 -7.09
CA GLY A 84 -22.32 7.96 -7.47
C GLY A 84 -22.24 6.79 -8.45
N GLY A 85 -21.18 6.72 -9.27
CA GLY A 85 -20.97 5.66 -10.24
C GLY A 85 -19.93 4.66 -9.77
N SER A 86 -18.73 4.74 -10.33
CA SER A 86 -17.63 3.78 -10.16
C SER A 86 -17.05 3.71 -8.75
N ARG A 87 -17.33 4.71 -7.88
CA ARG A 87 -16.76 4.83 -6.52
C ARG A 87 -15.24 4.78 -6.52
N SER A 88 -14.63 5.31 -7.57
CA SER A 88 -13.20 5.39 -7.78
C SER A 88 -12.82 6.73 -8.40
N ASN A 89 -11.52 7.02 -8.38
CA ASN A 89 -10.92 8.13 -9.09
C ASN A 89 -10.05 7.57 -10.22
N VAL A 90 -10.66 7.47 -11.41
CA VAL A 90 -10.00 6.93 -12.60
C VAL A 90 -8.79 7.77 -13.00
N GLY A 91 -8.83 9.10 -12.82
CA GLY A 91 -7.69 9.96 -13.13
C GLY A 91 -6.49 9.67 -12.23
N GLU A 92 -6.72 9.47 -10.94
CA GLU A 92 -5.67 9.02 -10.02
C GLU A 92 -5.17 7.61 -10.38
N ALA A 93 -6.08 6.70 -10.76
CA ALA A 93 -5.70 5.36 -11.19
C ALA A 93 -4.79 5.37 -12.43
N THR A 94 -5.06 6.24 -13.42
CA THR A 94 -4.21 6.44 -14.59
C THR A 94 -2.82 6.95 -14.19
N GLU A 95 -2.73 7.98 -13.34
CA GLU A 95 -1.44 8.51 -12.86
C GLU A 95 -0.61 7.45 -12.11
N VAL A 96 -1.27 6.65 -11.28
CA VAL A 96 -0.62 5.53 -10.59
C VAL A 96 -0.12 4.49 -11.59
N ALA A 97 -0.92 4.13 -12.59
CA ALA A 97 -0.52 3.17 -13.62
C ALA A 97 0.67 3.70 -14.45
N GLU A 98 0.69 4.97 -14.81
CA GLU A 98 1.83 5.60 -15.48
C GLU A 98 3.09 5.59 -14.61
N ALA A 99 2.94 5.86 -13.31
CA ALA A 99 4.05 5.75 -12.35
C ALA A 99 4.58 4.32 -12.22
N VAL A 100 3.71 3.30 -12.24
CA VAL A 100 4.10 1.88 -12.24
C VAL A 100 4.95 1.55 -13.47
N ILE A 101 4.50 1.95 -14.66
CA ILE A 101 5.23 1.72 -15.92
C ILE A 101 6.57 2.46 -15.92
N LYS A 102 6.60 3.69 -15.40
CA LYS A 102 7.83 4.45 -15.25
C LYS A 102 8.80 3.74 -14.30
N HIS A 103 8.34 3.25 -13.16
CA HIS A 103 9.15 2.50 -12.20
C HIS A 103 9.75 1.24 -12.85
N ALA A 104 8.94 0.44 -13.53
CA ALA A 104 9.39 -0.74 -14.26
C ALA A 104 10.49 -0.39 -15.29
N LYS A 105 10.44 0.79 -15.93
CA LYS A 105 11.47 1.25 -16.87
C LYS A 105 12.74 1.77 -16.20
N THR A 106 12.62 2.54 -15.12
CA THR A 106 13.75 3.28 -14.54
C THR A 106 14.46 2.54 -13.42
N THR A 107 13.74 1.68 -12.71
CA THR A 107 14.19 1.00 -11.49
C THR A 107 13.68 -0.45 -11.45
N PRO A 108 13.91 -1.26 -12.51
CA PRO A 108 13.35 -2.62 -12.62
C PRO A 108 13.82 -3.57 -11.52
N ASN A 109 14.99 -3.31 -10.92
CA ASN A 109 15.55 -4.14 -9.85
C ASN A 109 14.93 -3.85 -8.47
N GLN A 110 14.01 -2.89 -8.35
CA GLN A 110 13.32 -2.59 -7.11
C GLN A 110 11.90 -3.13 -7.17
N THR A 111 11.52 -3.90 -6.16
CA THR A 111 10.19 -4.50 -6.08
C THR A 111 9.13 -3.43 -5.83
N LEU A 112 7.93 -3.62 -6.39
CA LEU A 112 6.87 -2.60 -6.36
C LEU A 112 5.54 -3.21 -5.93
N GLY A 113 4.85 -2.52 -5.02
CA GLY A 113 3.47 -2.80 -4.66
C GLY A 113 2.63 -1.55 -4.77
N VAL A 114 1.35 -1.72 -5.11
CA VAL A 114 0.36 -0.65 -5.12
C VAL A 114 -0.74 -0.99 -4.11
N VAL A 115 -1.04 -0.05 -3.24
CA VAL A 115 -2.06 -0.17 -2.20
C VAL A 115 -3.16 0.86 -2.46
N ALA A 116 -4.37 0.38 -2.68
CA ALA A 116 -5.55 1.22 -2.80
C ALA A 116 -6.35 1.26 -1.49
N PHE A 117 -6.99 2.39 -1.19
CA PHE A 117 -7.84 2.52 0.00
C PHE A 117 -9.20 1.81 -0.14
N SER A 118 -9.61 1.47 -1.36
CA SER A 118 -10.84 0.74 -1.63
C SER A 118 -10.67 -0.30 -2.73
N THR A 119 -11.52 -1.33 -2.72
CA THR A 119 -11.62 -2.34 -3.78
C THR A 119 -11.92 -1.71 -5.15
N ALA A 120 -12.85 -0.75 -5.20
CA ALA A 120 -13.19 -0.05 -6.43
C ALA A 120 -11.98 0.71 -7.03
N GLN A 121 -11.15 1.34 -6.18
CA GLN A 121 -9.94 2.02 -6.63
C GLN A 121 -8.85 1.02 -7.06
N ARG A 122 -8.69 -0.10 -6.33
CA ARG A 122 -7.79 -1.20 -6.71
C ARG A 122 -8.10 -1.69 -8.12
N ASP A 123 -9.37 -1.94 -8.41
CA ASP A 123 -9.81 -2.48 -9.70
C ASP A 123 -9.61 -1.46 -10.83
N ALA A 124 -9.85 -0.17 -10.57
CA ALA A 124 -9.57 0.89 -11.52
C ALA A 124 -8.06 0.98 -11.84
N ILE A 125 -7.19 0.84 -10.85
CA ILE A 125 -5.73 0.83 -11.04
C ILE A 125 -5.31 -0.40 -11.85
N LEU A 126 -5.80 -1.59 -11.51
CA LEU A 126 -5.48 -2.83 -12.23
C LEU A 126 -5.83 -2.72 -13.71
N LEU A 127 -7.00 -2.17 -14.03
CA LEU A 127 -7.45 -1.97 -15.40
C LEU A 127 -6.49 -1.05 -16.19
N GLU A 128 -6.09 0.07 -15.59
CA GLU A 128 -5.17 1.02 -16.24
C GLU A 128 -3.74 0.46 -16.37
N VAL A 129 -3.26 -0.26 -15.36
CA VAL A 129 -1.97 -0.96 -15.41
C VAL A 129 -1.97 -1.98 -16.54
N GLU A 130 -3.01 -2.82 -16.64
CA GLU A 130 -3.10 -3.82 -17.71
C GLU A 130 -3.16 -3.17 -19.10
N ARG A 131 -3.90 -2.07 -19.23
CA ARG A 131 -3.96 -1.30 -20.49
C ARG A 131 -2.57 -0.80 -20.91
N LEU A 132 -1.78 -0.27 -19.98
CA LEU A 132 -0.44 0.21 -20.27
C LEU A 132 0.57 -0.91 -20.48
N ARG A 133 0.45 -2.04 -19.77
CA ARG A 133 1.28 -3.24 -20.01
C ARG A 133 1.13 -3.76 -21.43
N LYS A 134 -0.11 -3.85 -21.95
CA LYS A 134 -0.36 -4.23 -23.36
C LYS A 134 0.32 -3.31 -24.37
N ALA A 135 0.50 -2.03 -24.02
CA ALA A 135 1.21 -1.06 -24.86
C ALA A 135 2.74 -1.06 -24.67
N ASN A 136 3.27 -1.76 -23.66
CA ASN A 136 4.70 -1.88 -23.36
C ASN A 136 5.09 -3.35 -23.10
N PRO A 137 5.06 -4.24 -24.12
CA PRO A 137 5.36 -5.66 -23.95
C PRO A 137 6.80 -5.94 -23.51
N ASP A 138 7.70 -4.97 -23.70
CA ASP A 138 9.10 -5.00 -23.26
C ASP A 138 9.27 -5.01 -21.74
N LEU A 139 8.21 -4.73 -20.97
CA LEU A 139 8.25 -4.69 -19.51
C LEU A 139 7.69 -5.95 -18.85
N GLU A 140 7.32 -6.97 -19.61
CA GLU A 140 6.60 -8.12 -19.06
C GLU A 140 7.44 -8.91 -18.04
N ASP A 141 8.76 -8.92 -18.18
CA ASP A 141 9.69 -9.52 -17.21
C ASP A 141 9.54 -8.90 -15.80
N PHE A 142 9.23 -7.61 -15.70
CA PHE A 142 9.00 -6.95 -14.40
C PHE A 142 7.70 -7.44 -13.73
N PHE A 143 6.68 -7.74 -14.53
CA PHE A 143 5.36 -8.17 -14.05
C PHE A 143 5.19 -9.70 -13.97
N GLY A 144 6.22 -10.46 -14.34
CA GLY A 144 6.25 -11.91 -14.21
C GLY A 144 6.34 -12.39 -12.77
N GLU A 145 6.27 -13.72 -12.61
CA GLU A 145 6.48 -14.39 -11.32
C GLU A 145 7.98 -14.42 -10.99
N HIS A 146 8.32 -14.04 -9.76
CA HIS A 146 9.66 -14.06 -9.20
C HIS A 146 9.76 -15.11 -8.09
N ASP A 147 10.86 -15.85 -8.06
CA ASP A 147 11.05 -17.01 -7.17
C ASP A 147 10.95 -16.68 -5.67
N GLU A 148 11.11 -15.41 -5.27
CA GLU A 148 11.12 -14.95 -3.89
C GLU A 148 9.77 -14.37 -3.40
N GLY A 149 8.70 -14.44 -4.22
CA GLY A 149 7.39 -13.87 -3.86
C GLY A 149 7.37 -12.33 -3.88
N GLU A 150 8.31 -11.75 -4.61
CA GLU A 150 8.51 -10.30 -4.76
C GLU A 150 7.70 -9.68 -5.91
N ASP A 151 6.72 -10.43 -6.44
CA ASP A 151 5.89 -10.06 -7.58
C ASP A 151 5.24 -8.68 -7.43
N PHE A 152 5.07 -7.99 -8.55
CA PHE A 152 4.25 -6.79 -8.58
C PHE A 152 2.82 -7.10 -8.13
N PHE A 153 2.26 -6.29 -7.22
CA PHE A 153 0.88 -6.43 -6.79
C PHE A 153 0.12 -5.12 -6.77
N VAL A 154 -1.21 -5.22 -6.91
CA VAL A 154 -2.17 -4.16 -6.59
C VAL A 154 -3.21 -4.75 -5.62
N LYS A 155 -3.23 -4.26 -4.37
CA LYS A 155 -4.11 -4.75 -3.31
C LYS A 155 -4.84 -3.60 -2.63
N ASN A 156 -5.96 -3.87 -1.97
CA ASN A 156 -6.59 -2.93 -1.06
C ASN A 156 -5.97 -3.05 0.35
N LEU A 157 -6.17 -2.02 1.18
CA LEU A 157 -5.56 -1.90 2.51
C LEU A 157 -5.82 -3.11 3.44
N GLU A 158 -6.97 -3.77 3.32
CA GLU A 158 -7.34 -4.94 4.12
C GLU A 158 -6.50 -6.18 3.76
N ASN A 159 -6.05 -6.26 2.50
CA ASN A 159 -5.40 -7.44 1.95
C ASN A 159 -3.87 -7.32 1.84
N VAL A 160 -3.29 -6.18 2.24
CA VAL A 160 -1.83 -5.93 2.14
C VAL A 160 -1.05 -6.36 3.40
N GLN A 161 -1.73 -6.88 4.43
CA GLN A 161 -1.07 -7.21 5.68
C GLN A 161 0.00 -8.30 5.48
N GLY A 162 1.24 -7.98 5.85
CA GLY A 162 2.39 -8.88 5.75
C GLY A 162 3.22 -8.69 4.49
N ASP A 163 2.68 -8.05 3.45
CA ASP A 163 3.42 -7.74 2.23
C ASP A 163 4.48 -6.65 2.47
N GLU A 164 5.60 -6.74 1.75
CA GLU A 164 6.64 -5.72 1.72
C GLU A 164 7.24 -5.58 0.33
N ARG A 165 7.64 -4.37 -0.03
CA ARG A 165 8.32 -4.07 -1.29
C ARG A 165 9.32 -2.95 -1.05
N ASP A 166 10.32 -2.85 -1.93
CA ASP A 166 11.26 -1.74 -1.91
C ASP A 166 10.56 -0.40 -2.11
N THR A 167 9.52 -0.39 -2.95
CA THR A 167 8.67 0.78 -3.23
C THR A 167 7.20 0.42 -3.09
N ILE A 168 6.43 1.27 -2.42
CA ILE A 168 4.98 1.16 -2.33
C ILE A 168 4.35 2.45 -2.84
N PHE A 169 3.44 2.34 -3.79
CA PHE A 169 2.53 3.42 -4.15
C PHE A 169 1.23 3.28 -3.40
N ILE A 170 0.77 4.37 -2.79
CA ILE A 170 -0.50 4.40 -2.06
C ILE A 170 -1.46 5.30 -2.83
N SER A 171 -2.59 4.73 -3.27
CA SER A 171 -3.68 5.47 -3.90
C SER A 171 -4.83 5.59 -2.91
N THR A 172 -5.17 6.83 -2.58
CA THR A 172 -6.31 7.12 -1.71
C THR A 172 -7.63 6.98 -2.47
N GLY A 173 -7.65 7.27 -3.77
CA GLY A 173 -8.85 7.23 -4.59
C GLY A 173 -9.92 8.27 -4.25
N TYR A 174 -9.78 9.00 -3.13
CA TYR A 174 -10.70 10.04 -2.72
C TYR A 174 -10.29 11.39 -3.29
N GLY A 175 -11.29 12.19 -3.67
CA GLY A 175 -11.07 13.50 -4.23
C GLY A 175 -12.37 14.28 -4.32
N LYS A 176 -12.28 15.48 -4.88
CA LYS A 176 -13.49 16.27 -5.16
C LYS A 176 -14.33 15.54 -6.20
N THR A 177 -15.63 15.57 -6.03
CA THR A 177 -16.58 15.12 -7.05
C THR A 177 -16.63 16.10 -8.22
N ASN A 178 -17.30 15.75 -9.32
CA ASN A 178 -17.57 16.66 -10.44
C ASN A 178 -18.30 17.96 -10.02
N GLU A 179 -18.97 17.96 -8.86
CA GLU A 179 -19.61 19.13 -8.26
C GLU A 179 -18.66 19.95 -7.35
N GLY A 180 -17.37 19.60 -7.28
CA GLY A 180 -16.35 20.29 -6.50
C GLY A 180 -16.39 20.05 -4.99
N ARG A 181 -17.23 19.12 -4.54
CA ARG A 181 -17.38 18.70 -3.13
C ARG A 181 -16.47 17.55 -2.77
#